data_AF-A0A7C4AQ86-F1
#
_entry.id   AF-A0A7C4AQ86-F1
#
_cell.length_a   1.000
_cell.length_b   1.000
_cell.length_c   1.000
_cell.angle_alpha   90.00
_cell.angle_beta   90.00
_cell.angle_gamma   90.00
#
_symmetry.space_group_name_H-M   'P 1'
#
loop_
_entity.id
_entity.type
_entity.pdbx_description
1 polymer ?
#
loop_
_entity_poly.entity_id
_entity_poly.type
_entity_poly.pdbx_seq_one_letter_code
_entity_poly.pdbx_strand_id
1 'polypeptide(L)'
;MTTTYNVPRVVIAALKGGAGKTLITLGVIAALRKRGWQVAPFKKGPDYIDAAWLAMAGGSPCYNLDRYLFGAEGVRNSFASHVIG
;
A
#
# COMPACT_ATOMS: atom_id res chain seq x y z
N MET A 1 -5.13 -21.05 15.19
CA MET A 1 -3.73 -21.06 14.72
C MET A 1 -3.50 -19.76 13.97
N THR A 2 -2.57 -18.91 14.41
CA THR A 2 -2.21 -17.68 13.69
C THR A 2 -1.16 -18.00 12.64
N THR A 3 -1.49 -17.86 11.36
CA THR A 3 -0.52 -18.03 10.27
C THR A 3 0.40 -16.80 10.24
N THR A 4 1.70 -17.01 10.47
CA THR A 4 2.70 -15.93 10.40
C THR A 4 3.28 -15.88 9.00
N TYR A 5 2.96 -14.82 8.25
CA TYR A 5 3.55 -14.59 6.93
C TYR A 5 4.76 -13.67 7.03
N ASN A 6 5.93 -14.13 6.56
CA ASN A 6 7.13 -13.30 6.49
C ASN A 6 7.16 -12.49 5.19
N VAL A 7 6.36 -11.42 5.13
CA VAL A 7 6.26 -10.53 3.96
C VAL A 7 7.09 -9.26 4.21
N PRO A 8 8.13 -8.98 3.40
CA PRO A 8 8.88 -7.73 3.48
C PRO A 8 7.95 -6.52 3.29
N ARG A 9 8.17 -5.46 4.08
CA ARG A 9 7.31 -4.26 4.10
C ARG A 9 8.14 -3.00 4.07
N VAL A 10 7.69 -2.01 3.29
CA VAL A 10 8.27 -0.66 3.24
C VAL A 10 7.16 0.36 3.47
N VAL A 11 7.42 1.35 4.33
CA VAL A 11 6.51 2.46 4.59
C VAL A 11 7.16 3.75 4.13
N ILE A 12 6.49 4.50 3.26
CA ILE A 12 6.93 5.80 2.77
C ILE A 12 6.07 6.88 3.43
N ALA A 13 6.71 7.79 4.17
CA ALA A 13 6.05 8.86 4.90
C ALA A 13 6.81 10.19 4.73
N ALA A 14 6.15 11.31 5.03
CA ALA A 14 6.71 12.66 4.96
C ALA A 14 5.91 13.60 5.84
N LEU A 15 6.54 14.70 6.26
CA LEU A 15 5.99 15.65 7.24
C LEU A 15 4.81 16.50 6.73
N LYS A 16 4.62 16.59 5.40
CA LYS A 16 3.53 17.38 4.80
C LYS A 16 2.93 16.77 3.54
N GLY A 17 1.75 17.26 3.16
CA GLY A 17 1.16 17.08 1.84
C GLY A 17 2.05 17.66 0.73
N GLY A 18 1.98 17.11 -0.48
CA GLY A 18 2.77 17.59 -1.63
C GLY A 18 4.28 17.28 -1.61
N ALA A 19 4.79 16.59 -0.58
CA ALA A 19 6.22 16.24 -0.47
C ALA A 19 6.71 15.14 -1.43
N GLY A 20 5.93 14.76 -2.44
CA GLY A 20 6.34 13.75 -3.43
C GLY A 20 6.23 12.28 -2.99
N LYS A 21 5.62 11.97 -1.84
CA LYS A 21 5.44 10.58 -1.35
C LYS A 21 4.86 9.66 -2.42
N THR A 22 3.74 10.05 -3.03
CA THR A 22 3.05 9.25 -4.05
C THR A 22 3.96 8.98 -5.24
N LEU A 23 4.68 9.99 -5.73
CA LEU A 23 5.63 9.85 -6.84
C LEU A 23 6.75 8.85 -6.51
N ILE A 24 7.36 8.98 -5.33
CA ILE A 24 8.42 8.06 -4.88
C ILE A 24 7.86 6.63 -4.72
N THR A 25 6.68 6.49 -4.12
CA THR A 25 6.03 5.18 -3.96
C THR A 25 5.76 4.52 -5.32
N LEU A 26 5.25 5.26 -6.31
CA LEU A 26 5.05 4.75 -7.67
C LEU A 26 6.36 4.26 -8.28
N GLY A 27 7.44 5.03 -8.16
CA GLY A 27 8.77 4.66 -8.66
C GLY A 27 9.30 3.38 -8.01
N VAL A 28 9.16 3.25 -6.69
CA VAL A 28 9.57 2.04 -5.95
C VAL A 28 8.78 0.83 -6.40
N ILE A 29 7.44 0.93 -6.47
CA ILE A 29 6.58 -0.18 -6.88
C ILE A 29 6.92 -0.60 -8.32
N ALA A 30 7.02 0.36 -9.24
CA ALA A 30 7.34 0.09 -10.63
C ALA A 30 8.72 -0.59 -10.78
N ALA A 31 9.72 -0.13 -10.03
CA ALA A 31 11.06 -0.72 -10.04
C ALA A 31 11.08 -2.16 -9.49
N LEU A 32 10.35 -2.43 -8.42
CA LEU A 32 10.23 -3.78 -7.85
C LEU A 32 9.52 -4.74 -8.80
N ARG A 33 8.41 -4.31 -9.42
CA ARG A 33 7.71 -5.11 -10.43
C ARG A 33 8.56 -5.37 -11.66
N LYS A 34 9.32 -4.38 -12.13
CA LYS A 34 10.27 -4.56 -13.24
C LYS A 34 11.32 -5.64 -12.92
N ARG A 35 11.62 -5.87 -11.63
CA ARG A 35 12.50 -6.94 -11.15
C ARG A 35 11.78 -8.27 -10.87
N GLY A 36 10.50 -8.40 -11.23
CA GLY A 36 9.70 -9.63 -11.07
C GLY A 36 9.04 -9.79 -9.70
N TRP A 37 9.10 -8.79 -8.81
CA TRP A 37 8.44 -8.87 -7.51
C TRP A 37 6.94 -8.59 -7.62
N GLN A 38 6.14 -9.35 -6.89
CA GLN A 38 4.75 -9.00 -6.61
C GLN A 38 4.73 -7.96 -5.49
N VAL A 39 3.92 -6.91 -5.67
CA VAL A 39 3.81 -5.81 -4.71
C VAL A 39 2.34 -5.54 -4.46
N ALA A 40 1.91 -5.62 -3.20
CA ALA A 40 0.59 -5.24 -2.75
C ALA A 40 0.61 -3.77 -2.27
N PRO A 41 0.00 -2.82 -3.01
CA PRO A 41 -0.01 -1.43 -2.63
C PRO A 41 -1.03 -1.15 -1.52
N PHE A 42 -0.62 -0.33 -0.56
CA PHE A 42 -1.48 0.18 0.50
C PHE A 42 -1.30 1.70 0.61
N LYS A 43 -2.38 2.39 0.97
CA LYS A 43 -2.37 3.84 1.19
C LYS A 43 -3.12 4.24 2.45
N LYS A 44 -2.79 5.42 2.98
CA LYS A 44 -3.54 6.11 4.03
C LYS A 44 -4.30 7.29 3.39
N GLY A 45 -5.47 7.64 3.92
CA GLY A 45 -6.29 8.77 3.50
C GLY A 45 -7.49 8.37 2.63
N PRO A 46 -8.41 9.30 2.34
CA PRO A 46 -9.60 9.04 1.52
C PRO A 46 -9.34 9.12 0.00
N ASP A 47 -8.24 9.74 -0.44
CA ASP A 47 -8.01 10.10 -1.86
C ASP A 47 -8.02 8.90 -2.82
N TYR A 48 -9.00 8.85 -3.73
CA TYR A 48 -9.15 7.74 -4.68
C TYR A 48 -8.15 7.80 -5.83
N ILE A 49 -7.66 9.00 -6.18
CA ILE A 49 -6.67 9.21 -7.25
C ILE A 49 -5.36 8.52 -6.91
N ASP A 50 -4.85 8.71 -5.69
CA ASP A 50 -3.63 8.04 -5.23
C ASP A 50 -3.77 6.52 -5.24
N ALA A 51 -4.91 5.99 -4.81
CA ALA A 51 -5.18 4.56 -4.88
C ALA A 51 -5.17 4.03 -6.32
N ALA A 52 -5.76 4.76 -7.27
CA ALA A 52 -5.77 4.36 -8.67
C ALA A 52 -4.36 4.32 -9.27
N TRP A 53 -3.53 5.34 -9.00
CA TRP A 53 -2.14 5.35 -9.46
C TRP A 53 -1.32 4.22 -8.86
N LEU A 54 -1.44 3.99 -7.56
CA LEU A 54 -0.72 2.93 -6.86
C LEU A 54 -1.17 1.54 -7.34
N ALA A 55 -2.46 1.36 -7.61
CA ALA A 55 -2.98 0.12 -8.16
C ALA A 55 -2.43 -0.15 -9.57
N MET A 56 -2.39 0.88 -10.43
CA MET A 56 -1.82 0.79 -11.77
C MET A 56 -0.32 0.45 -11.72
N ALA A 57 0.43 1.11 -10.83
CA ALA A 57 1.84 0.82 -10.62
C ALA A 57 2.05 -0.59 -10.05
N GLY A 58 1.19 -1.06 -9.15
CA GLY A 58 1.25 -2.38 -8.50
C GLY A 58 0.78 -3.56 -9.36
N GLY A 59 -0.07 -3.30 -10.35
CA GLY A 59 -0.74 -4.36 -11.11
C GLY A 59 -1.76 -5.16 -10.28
N SER A 60 -2.14 -4.63 -9.12
CA SER A 60 -3.08 -5.19 -8.16
C SER A 60 -3.84 -4.03 -7.49
N PRO A 61 -5.03 -4.25 -6.89
CA PRO A 61 -5.75 -3.17 -6.22
C PRO A 61 -4.94 -2.52 -5.09
N CYS A 62 -5.16 -1.23 -4.86
CA CYS A 62 -4.59 -0.52 -3.71
C CYS A 62 -5.58 -0.51 -2.55
N TYR A 63 -5.12 -0.96 -1.37
CA TYR A 63 -5.96 -1.09 -0.19
C TYR A 63 -5.72 0.04 0.82
N ASN A 64 -6.69 0.26 1.71
CA ASN A 64 -6.68 1.39 2.63
C ASN A 64 -6.21 0.97 4.04
N LEU A 65 -5.24 1.70 4.61
CA LEU A 65 -4.74 1.55 5.98
C LEU A 65 -5.05 2.78 6.85
N ASP A 66 -6.07 3.54 6.49
CA ASP A 66 -6.52 4.69 7.25
C ASP A 66 -7.41 4.28 8.43
N ARG A 67 -6.86 4.43 9.63
CA ARG A 67 -7.54 4.08 10.88
C ARG A 67 -8.74 5.00 11.18
N TYR A 68 -8.77 6.22 10.66
CA TYR A 68 -9.92 7.10 10.84
C TYR A 68 -11.11 6.59 10.02
N LEU A 69 -10.85 6.10 8.80
CA LEU A 69 -11.88 5.57 7.92
C LEU A 69 -12.31 4.13 8.27
N PHE A 70 -11.39 3.26 8.70
CA PHE A 70 -11.64 1.82 8.87
C PHE A 70 -11.56 1.32 10.33
N GLY A 71 -11.20 2.18 11.28
CA GLY A 71 -10.91 1.76 12.65
C GLY A 71 -9.67 0.85 12.74
N ALA A 72 -9.34 0.44 13.96
CA ALA A 72 -8.15 -0.39 14.19
C ALA A 72 -8.30 -1.81 13.61
N GLU A 73 -9.49 -2.39 13.77
CA GLU A 73 -9.79 -3.74 13.30
C GLU A 73 -9.92 -3.79 11.78
N GLY A 74 -10.63 -2.83 11.17
CA GLY A 74 -10.77 -2.77 9.71
C GLY A 74 -9.42 -2.60 9.00
N VAL A 75 -8.50 -1.80 9.55
CA VAL A 75 -7.12 -1.71 9.02
C VAL A 75 -6.38 -3.04 9.14
N ARG A 76 -6.50 -3.75 10.27
CA ARG A 76 -5.87 -5.07 10.45
C ARG A 76 -6.42 -6.08 9.46
N ASN A 77 -7.74 -6.12 9.28
CA ASN A 77 -8.40 -7.02 8.36
C ASN A 77 -8.04 -6.68 6.91
N SER A 78 -8.05 -5.40 6.54
CA SER A 78 -7.61 -4.94 5.21
C SER A 78 -6.17 -5.35 4.93
N PHE A 79 -5.27 -5.20 5.89
CA PHE A 79 -3.88 -5.64 5.72
C PHE A 79 -3.76 -7.16 5.61
N ALA A 80 -4.35 -7.91 6.56
CA ALA A 80 -4.22 -9.36 6.63
C ALA A 80 -4.78 -10.07 5.40
N SER A 81 -5.88 -9.57 4.83
CA SER A 81 -6.53 -10.17 3.66
C SER A 81 -5.82 -9.89 2.34
N HIS A 82 -4.90 -8.92 2.27
CA HIS A 82 -4.34 -8.44 1.00
C HIS A 82 -2.82 -8.28 0.99
N VAL A 83 -2.12 -8.62 2.06
CA VAL A 83 -0.65 -8.51 2.15
C VAL A 83 0.08 -9.51 1.24
N ILE A 84 -0.58 -10.61 0.90
CA ILE A 84 -0.14 -11.57 -0.11
C ILE A 84 -1.02 -11.33 -1.33
N GLY A 85 -0.39 -11.02 -2.46
CA GLY A 85 -1.07 -10.79 -3.74
C GLY A 85 -1.83 -12.02 -4.21
#